data_AF-A0ABD3TWK8-F1
#
_entry.id   AF-A0ABD3TWK8-F1
#
_cell.length_a   1.000
_cell.length_b   1.000
_cell.length_c   1.000
_cell.angle_alpha   90.00
_cell.angle_beta   90.00
_cell.angle_gamma   90.00
#
_symmetry.space_group_name_H-M   'P 1'
#
loop_
_entity.id
_entity.type
_entity.pdbx_description
1 polymer ?
#
loop_
_entity_poly.entity_id
_entity_poly.type
_entity_poly.pdbx_seq_one_letter_code
_entity_poly.pdbx_strand_id
1 'polypeptide(L)'
;MIAMVKKLLEKSPLKYPLVKNMSWADPGLVQSGSDKEKGETKLHRVLRIMCEAGREVESRCDLILTQYRKLVDEVVQSDNHPLKCFSKTDDRLDEAFYSVLSKKKEYVELWNVLQKLLLLSHGQARVERGFSINKQVSVENLGRESLRAQRFIIDTLRKVGGPMEVVISNEMMTYASSARHKYHAYLNKKKEKKDEKTNQKGKKRVLALEEVEELKSKKLRLEADIASLYASSVKKAEEAELKELIVLVTESNALRRRAEEKMTVVASLFKMIEAKKKQIK
;
A
#
# COMPACT_ATOMS: atom_id res chain seq x y z
N MET A 1 0.43 21.92 13.18
CA MET A 1 1.05 21.08 14.24
C MET A 1 0.04 20.20 14.97
N ILE A 2 -1.08 20.75 15.51
CA ILE A 2 -2.09 19.98 16.27
C ILE A 2 -2.73 18.83 15.46
N ALA A 3 -3.08 19.03 14.19
CA ALA A 3 -3.66 17.99 13.34
C ALA A 3 -2.70 16.81 13.07
N MET A 4 -1.41 17.09 12.94
CA MET A 4 -0.37 16.07 12.77
C MET A 4 -0.17 15.27 14.06
N VAL A 5 -0.13 15.94 15.22
CA VAL A 5 -0.03 15.28 16.54
C VAL A 5 -1.25 14.39 16.81
N LYS A 6 -2.47 14.85 16.48
CA LYS A 6 -3.68 14.02 16.57
C LYS A 6 -3.59 12.76 15.71
N LYS A 7 -3.16 12.90 14.45
CA LYS A 7 -3.01 11.78 13.51
C LYS A 7 -1.89 10.81 13.91
N LEU A 8 -0.84 11.30 14.57
CA LEU A 8 0.22 10.47 15.15
C LEU A 8 -0.29 9.70 16.37
N LEU A 9 -1.07 10.34 17.25
CA LEU A 9 -1.69 9.68 18.41
C LEU A 9 -2.71 8.62 18.01
N GLU A 10 -3.50 8.86 16.96
CA GLU A 10 -4.46 7.88 16.43
C GLU A 10 -3.79 6.58 15.98
N LYS A 11 -2.58 6.69 15.40
CA LYS A 11 -1.77 5.54 14.95
C LYS A 11 -0.81 5.02 16.02
N SER A 12 -0.70 5.70 17.15
CA SER A 12 0.22 5.34 18.21
C SER A 12 -0.36 4.27 19.13
N PRO A 13 0.44 3.29 19.58
CA PRO A 13 0.05 2.36 20.64
C PRO A 13 -0.38 3.08 21.93
N LEU A 14 0.03 4.33 22.13
CA LEU A 14 -0.37 5.17 23.28
C LEU A 14 -1.87 5.53 23.30
N LYS A 15 -2.60 5.27 22.21
CA LYS A 15 -4.07 5.35 22.19
C LYS A 15 -4.70 4.36 23.18
N TYR A 16 -4.07 3.20 23.41
CA TYR A 16 -4.62 2.16 24.26
C TYR A 16 -4.35 2.47 25.75
N PRO A 17 -5.39 2.47 26.61
CA PRO A 17 -5.23 2.73 28.04
C PRO A 17 -4.23 1.79 28.71
N LEU A 18 -4.17 0.53 28.29
CA LEU A 18 -3.20 -0.44 28.80
C LEU A 18 -1.76 0.05 28.58
N VAL A 19 -1.39 0.33 27.32
CA VAL A 19 -0.04 0.78 26.93
C VAL A 19 0.31 2.12 27.57
N LYS A 20 -0.64 3.04 27.67
CA LYS A 20 -0.44 4.34 28.33
C LYS A 20 -0.04 4.18 29.81
N ASN A 21 -0.63 3.20 30.51
CA ASN A 21 -0.33 2.94 31.91
C ASN A 21 0.87 2.00 32.11
N MET A 22 1.40 1.32 31.08
CA MET A 22 2.59 0.45 31.20
C MET A 22 3.89 1.17 31.61
N SER A 23 3.89 2.51 31.64
CA SER A 23 5.04 3.28 32.14
C SER A 23 5.38 3.05 33.62
N TRP A 24 4.57 2.28 34.38
CA TRP A 24 4.94 1.81 35.71
C TRP A 24 6.21 0.93 35.71
N ALA A 25 6.52 0.29 34.57
CA ALA A 25 7.71 -0.53 34.36
C ALA A 25 8.89 0.25 33.71
N ASP A 26 8.81 1.58 33.58
CA ASP A 26 9.96 2.39 33.14
C ASP A 26 10.99 2.44 34.28
N PRO A 27 12.25 1.98 34.07
CA PRO A 27 13.27 2.03 35.11
C PRO A 27 13.47 3.45 35.66
N GLY A 28 13.35 4.50 34.84
CA GLY A 28 13.44 5.88 35.31
C GLY A 28 12.36 6.26 36.32
N LEU A 29 11.15 5.71 36.18
CA LEU A 29 10.04 5.92 37.13
C LEU A 29 10.26 5.09 38.41
N VAL A 30 10.73 3.86 38.27
CA VAL A 30 11.03 2.95 39.41
C VAL A 30 12.18 3.50 40.27
N GLN A 31 13.17 4.17 39.68
CA GLN A 31 14.32 4.76 40.38
C GLN A 31 13.96 6.00 41.21
N SER A 32 12.97 6.79 40.78
CA SER A 32 12.78 8.15 41.30
C SER A 32 12.21 8.23 42.72
N GLY A 33 11.68 7.14 43.28
CA GLY A 33 11.17 7.02 44.66
C GLY A 33 9.96 7.93 45.00
N SER A 34 10.09 9.23 44.75
CA SER A 34 9.05 10.27 44.79
C SER A 34 7.85 10.00 43.88
N ASP A 35 8.02 9.18 42.85
CA ASP A 35 6.98 8.78 41.91
C ASP A 35 6.39 7.37 42.19
N LYS A 36 6.69 6.77 43.34
CA LYS A 36 6.20 5.43 43.74
C LYS A 36 4.68 5.32 43.65
N GLU A 37 3.96 6.31 44.16
CA GLU A 37 2.49 6.35 44.13
C GLU A 37 1.93 6.47 42.71
N LYS A 38 2.63 7.19 41.82
CA LYS A 38 2.26 7.29 40.40
C LYS A 38 2.48 5.96 39.67
N GLY A 39 3.58 5.27 39.95
CA GLY A 39 3.88 3.93 39.42
C GLY A 39 2.83 2.91 39.87
N GLU A 40 2.49 2.93 41.15
CA GLU A 40 1.48 2.06 41.74
C GLU A 40 0.09 2.30 41.15
N THR A 41 -0.34 3.57 41.04
CA THR A 41 -1.61 3.94 40.41
C THR A 41 -1.71 3.43 38.97
N LYS A 42 -0.60 3.52 38.23
CA LYS A 42 -0.51 3.03 36.85
C LYS A 42 -0.56 1.50 36.78
N LEU A 43 0.15 0.80 37.66
CA LEU A 43 0.09 -0.66 37.77
C LEU A 43 -1.31 -1.13 38.15
N HIS A 44 -1.95 -0.50 39.13
CA HIS A 44 -3.33 -0.80 39.51
C HIS A 44 -4.31 -0.65 38.34
N ARG A 45 -4.17 0.40 37.52
CA ARG A 45 -4.98 0.57 36.29
C ARG A 45 -4.71 -0.54 35.27
N VAL A 46 -3.46 -0.98 35.11
CA VAL A 46 -3.11 -2.10 34.24
C VAL A 46 -3.74 -3.40 34.74
N LEU A 47 -3.63 -3.69 36.03
CA LEU A 47 -4.22 -4.88 36.65
C LEU A 47 -5.74 -4.91 36.48
N ARG A 48 -6.43 -3.78 36.70
CA ARG A 48 -7.87 -3.67 36.47
C ARG A 48 -8.25 -4.03 35.03
N ILE A 49 -7.53 -3.50 34.03
CA ILE A 49 -7.76 -3.82 32.62
C ILE A 49 -7.49 -5.30 32.34
N MET A 50 -6.47 -5.90 32.97
CA MET A 50 -6.19 -7.32 32.81
C MET A 50 -7.25 -8.22 33.46
N CYS A 51 -7.81 -7.82 34.60
CA CYS A 51 -8.93 -8.51 35.25
C CYS A 51 -10.21 -8.42 34.43
N GLU A 52 -10.56 -7.24 33.93
CA GLU A 52 -11.69 -7.03 33.00
C GLU A 52 -11.56 -7.91 31.74
N ALA A 53 -10.33 -8.15 31.28
CA ALA A 53 -10.04 -9.02 30.14
C ALA A 53 -9.91 -10.52 30.49
N GLY A 54 -10.14 -10.91 31.75
CA GLY A 54 -10.02 -12.29 32.22
C GLY A 54 -8.59 -12.86 32.17
N ARG A 55 -7.56 -11.99 32.22
CA ARG A 55 -6.14 -12.37 32.14
C ARG A 55 -5.44 -12.46 33.50
N GLU A 56 -6.05 -11.89 34.54
CA GLU A 56 -5.63 -11.96 35.93
C GLU A 56 -6.82 -12.12 36.87
N VAL A 57 -6.56 -12.62 38.08
CA VAL A 57 -7.56 -12.81 39.14
C VAL A 57 -7.45 -11.68 40.15
N GLU A 58 -8.58 -11.06 40.50
CA GLU A 58 -8.64 -9.91 41.41
C GLU A 58 -8.00 -10.18 42.78
N SER A 59 -8.16 -11.41 43.30
CA SER A 59 -7.56 -11.83 44.58
C SER A 59 -6.03 -11.80 44.61
N ARG A 60 -5.36 -11.69 43.46
CA ARG A 60 -3.90 -11.61 43.35
C ARG A 60 -3.38 -10.19 43.18
N CYS A 61 -4.24 -9.22 42.89
CA CYS A 61 -3.84 -7.85 42.59
C CYS A 61 -3.13 -7.18 43.77
N ASP A 62 -3.62 -7.35 44.99
CA ASP A 62 -3.01 -6.78 46.19
C ASP A 62 -1.61 -7.34 46.45
N LEU A 63 -1.42 -8.64 46.19
CA LEU A 63 -0.12 -9.29 46.29
C LEU A 63 0.86 -8.73 45.25
N ILE A 64 0.43 -8.55 44.00
CA ILE A 64 1.25 -7.97 42.94
C ILE A 64 1.66 -6.52 43.27
N LEU A 65 0.74 -5.71 43.79
CA LEU A 65 1.03 -4.34 44.22
C LEU A 65 2.03 -4.31 45.38
N THR A 66 1.89 -5.21 46.34
CA THR A 66 2.83 -5.36 47.47
C THR A 66 4.24 -5.73 46.97
N GLN A 67 4.32 -6.68 46.03
CA GLN A 67 5.59 -7.05 45.39
C GLN A 67 6.21 -5.86 44.63
N TYR A 68 5.40 -5.07 43.93
CA TYR A 68 5.88 -3.87 43.25
C TYR A 68 6.44 -2.82 44.21
N ARG A 69 5.75 -2.56 45.34
CA ARG A 69 6.25 -1.63 46.36
C ARG A 69 7.62 -2.06 46.89
N LYS A 70 7.77 -3.36 47.18
CA LYS A 70 9.04 -3.93 47.65
C LYS A 70 10.16 -3.76 46.62
N LEU A 71 9.88 -4.00 45.34
CA LEU A 71 10.84 -3.78 44.25
C LEU A 71 11.29 -2.32 44.19
N VAL A 72 10.36 -1.37 44.25
CA VAL A 72 10.70 0.07 44.24
C VAL A 72 11.59 0.41 45.43
N ASP A 73 11.26 -0.10 46.62
CA ASP A 73 12.07 0.13 47.82
C ASP A 73 13.49 -0.46 47.70
N GLU A 74 13.63 -1.67 47.16
CA GLU A 74 14.94 -2.29 46.87
C GLU A 74 15.77 -1.48 45.86
N VAL A 75 15.14 -0.95 44.82
CA VAL A 75 15.81 -0.14 43.78
C VAL A 75 16.27 1.21 44.34
N VAL A 76 15.46 1.82 45.20
CA VAL A 76 15.80 3.10 45.84
C VAL A 76 16.95 2.92 46.83
N GLN A 77 16.93 1.85 47.63
CA GLN A 77 17.94 1.58 48.67
C GLN A 77 19.29 1.10 48.11
N SER A 78 19.31 0.44 46.96
CA SER A 78 20.54 -0.10 46.37
C SER A 78 21.08 0.79 45.25
N ASP A 79 22.24 1.43 45.46
CA ASP A 79 22.86 2.29 44.44
C ASP A 79 23.37 1.55 43.21
N ASN A 80 23.78 0.28 43.36
CA ASN A 80 24.23 -0.58 42.25
C ASN A 80 23.12 -1.51 41.73
N HIS A 81 21.85 -1.11 41.84
CA HIS A 81 20.75 -1.95 41.37
C HIS A 81 20.73 -2.01 39.81
N PRO A 82 20.54 -3.18 39.17
CA PRO A 82 20.54 -3.31 37.71
C PRO A 82 19.56 -2.36 36.99
N LEU A 83 18.40 -2.10 37.62
CA LEU A 83 17.43 -1.13 37.09
C LEU A 83 17.86 0.33 37.24
N LYS A 84 18.77 0.66 38.16
CA LYS A 84 19.31 2.02 38.39
C LYS A 84 20.42 2.34 37.39
N CYS A 85 21.23 1.35 37.03
CA CYS A 85 22.28 1.44 36.00
C CYS A 85 21.76 1.30 34.56
N PHE A 86 20.44 1.19 34.35
CA PHE A 86 19.85 0.91 33.04
C PHE A 86 20.00 2.07 32.05
N SER A 87 20.61 1.80 30.90
CA SER A 87 20.72 2.71 29.75
C SER A 87 19.68 2.38 28.67
N LYS A 88 18.86 3.36 28.26
CA LYS A 88 17.87 3.19 27.17
C LYS A 88 18.51 2.92 25.80
N THR A 89 19.80 3.25 25.62
CA THR A 89 20.52 3.09 24.35
C THR A 89 21.22 1.74 24.24
N ASP A 90 21.74 1.23 25.35
CA ASP A 90 22.67 0.09 25.34
C ASP A 90 22.06 -1.18 25.94
N ASP A 91 21.07 -1.04 26.84
CA ASP A 91 20.53 -2.16 27.61
C ASP A 91 19.14 -2.60 27.14
N ARG A 92 18.87 -3.89 27.37
CA ARG A 92 17.57 -4.52 27.11
C ARG A 92 16.71 -4.56 28.36
N LEU A 93 15.53 -3.93 28.29
CA LEU A 93 14.60 -3.82 29.42
C LEU A 93 14.14 -5.19 29.94
N ASP A 94 13.88 -6.14 29.05
CA ASP A 94 13.46 -7.49 29.40
C ASP A 94 14.55 -8.29 30.12
N GLU A 95 15.81 -8.15 29.69
CA GLU A 95 16.96 -8.76 30.36
C GLU A 95 17.21 -8.17 31.75
N ALA A 96 17.07 -6.84 31.89
CA ALA A 96 17.20 -6.15 33.16
C ALA A 96 16.14 -6.64 34.17
N PHE A 97 14.86 -6.68 33.80
CA PHE A 97 13.81 -7.19 34.68
C PHE A 97 13.92 -8.70 34.93
N TYR A 98 14.32 -9.48 33.93
CA TYR A 98 14.55 -10.92 34.12
C TYR A 98 15.64 -11.16 35.17
N SER A 99 16.74 -10.41 35.12
CA SER A 99 17.84 -10.56 36.07
C SER A 99 17.43 -10.29 37.53
N VAL A 100 16.49 -9.35 37.74
CA VAL A 100 16.03 -8.91 39.06
C VAL A 100 14.89 -9.76 39.60
N LEU A 101 13.92 -10.11 38.76
CA LEU A 101 12.65 -10.69 39.20
C LEU A 101 12.60 -12.22 39.07
N SER A 102 13.21 -12.80 38.03
CA SER A 102 13.03 -14.24 37.72
C SER A 102 13.62 -15.19 38.78
N LYS A 103 14.68 -14.75 39.49
CA LYS A 103 15.41 -15.58 40.45
C LYS A 103 14.85 -15.53 41.87
N LYS A 104 13.97 -14.57 42.17
CA LYS A 104 13.45 -14.32 43.52
C LYS A 104 12.01 -14.81 43.63
N LYS A 105 11.76 -15.80 44.51
CA LYS A 105 10.41 -16.34 44.78
C LYS A 105 9.41 -15.28 45.25
N GLU A 106 9.93 -14.20 45.81
CA GLU A 106 9.15 -13.09 46.35
C GLU A 106 8.50 -12.23 45.25
N TYR A 107 8.95 -12.34 43.99
CA TYR A 107 8.48 -11.52 42.85
C TYR A 107 7.71 -12.33 41.79
N VAL A 108 7.30 -13.55 42.11
CA VAL A 108 6.73 -14.49 41.12
C VAL A 108 5.48 -13.93 40.44
N GLU A 109 4.54 -13.37 41.20
CA GLU A 109 3.29 -12.85 40.63
C GLU A 109 3.52 -11.57 39.82
N LEU A 110 4.38 -10.66 40.30
CA LEU A 110 4.79 -9.47 39.57
C LEU A 110 5.51 -9.81 38.27
N TRP A 111 6.40 -10.81 38.30
CA TRP A 111 7.10 -11.30 37.12
C TRP A 111 6.13 -11.91 36.09
N ASN A 112 5.16 -12.70 36.53
CA ASN A 112 4.15 -13.28 35.65
C ASN A 112 3.34 -12.22 34.91
N VAL A 113 2.91 -11.16 35.61
CA VAL A 113 2.20 -10.02 35.00
C VAL A 113 3.11 -9.29 34.01
N LEU A 114 4.35 -9.00 34.39
CA LEU A 114 5.30 -8.31 33.53
C LEU A 114 5.61 -9.12 32.27
N GLN A 115 5.76 -10.44 32.39
CA GLN A 115 5.97 -11.34 31.26
C GLN A 115 4.80 -11.29 30.29
N LYS A 116 3.56 -11.39 30.78
CA LYS A 116 2.36 -11.25 29.94
C LYS A 116 2.36 -9.91 29.20
N LEU A 117 2.67 -8.80 29.89
CA LEU A 117 2.67 -7.46 29.30
C LEU A 117 3.80 -7.23 28.27
N LEU A 118 5.01 -7.72 28.54
CA LEU A 118 6.13 -7.62 27.60
C LEU A 118 5.84 -8.42 26.31
N LEU A 119 5.14 -9.56 26.42
CA LEU A 119 4.72 -10.37 25.28
C LEU A 119 3.60 -9.72 24.44
N LEU A 120 2.72 -8.92 25.05
CA LEU A 120 1.67 -8.17 24.31
C LEU A 120 2.27 -7.16 23.32
N SER A 121 3.47 -6.64 23.59
CA SER A 121 4.13 -5.62 22.76
C SER A 121 4.67 -6.14 21.41
N HIS A 122 4.52 -7.44 21.11
CA HIS A 122 4.97 -8.04 19.85
C HIS A 122 4.02 -7.75 18.67
N GLY A 123 3.80 -6.48 18.36
CA GLY A 123 3.38 -6.09 17.03
C GLY A 123 4.56 -6.25 16.07
N GLN A 124 4.81 -7.46 15.53
CA GLN A 124 5.61 -7.80 14.33
C GLN A 124 7.01 -7.15 14.12
N ALA A 125 7.52 -6.28 15.00
CA ALA A 125 8.65 -5.41 14.70
C ALA A 125 10.00 -6.13 14.69
N ARG A 126 10.11 -7.26 15.40
CA ARG A 126 11.32 -8.11 15.40
C ARG A 126 11.21 -9.29 14.44
N VAL A 127 10.01 -9.84 14.31
CA VAL A 127 9.72 -10.98 13.43
C VAL A 127 9.85 -10.57 11.96
N GLU A 128 9.37 -9.38 11.55
CA GLU A 128 9.62 -8.86 10.19
C GLU A 128 11.08 -8.45 9.92
N ARG A 129 11.84 -8.06 10.96
CA ARG A 129 13.29 -7.78 10.80
C ARG A 129 14.08 -9.04 10.41
N GLY A 130 13.67 -10.21 10.92
CA GLY A 130 14.29 -11.50 10.58
C GLY A 130 13.79 -12.10 9.27
N PHE A 131 12.57 -11.79 8.83
CA PHE A 131 12.01 -12.34 7.59
C PHE A 131 12.51 -11.67 6.31
N SER A 132 12.88 -10.39 6.36
CA SER A 132 13.44 -9.72 5.19
C SER A 132 14.94 -9.97 5.11
N ILE A 133 15.30 -11.13 4.56
CA ILE A 133 16.65 -11.48 4.10
C ILE A 133 17.24 -10.36 3.18
N ASN A 134 16.36 -9.59 2.54
CA ASN A 134 16.71 -8.49 1.64
C ASN A 134 16.86 -7.13 2.34
N LYS A 135 16.52 -6.98 3.63
CA LYS A 135 16.56 -5.68 4.31
C LYS A 135 17.97 -5.09 4.36
N GLN A 136 18.99 -5.93 4.52
CA GLN A 136 20.40 -5.52 4.48
C GLN A 136 20.83 -4.98 3.11
N VAL A 137 20.09 -5.34 2.05
CA VAL A 137 20.37 -5.02 0.65
C VAL A 137 19.42 -3.95 0.12
N SER A 138 18.32 -3.72 0.82
CA SER A 138 17.24 -2.84 0.40
C SER A 138 17.60 -1.40 0.72
N VAL A 139 17.85 -0.60 -0.31
CA VAL A 139 17.94 0.86 -0.24
C VAL A 139 16.63 1.46 -0.77
N GLU A 140 16.21 2.61 -0.24
CA GLU A 140 15.03 3.33 -0.75
C GLU A 140 15.19 3.62 -2.25
N ASN A 141 14.11 3.44 -3.03
CA ASN A 141 14.06 3.66 -4.48
C ASN A 141 14.87 2.67 -5.35
N LEU A 142 15.25 1.51 -4.81
CA LEU A 142 15.94 0.47 -5.58
C LEU A 142 14.98 -0.28 -6.53
N GLY A 143 15.38 -0.42 -7.80
CA GLY A 143 14.64 -1.23 -8.78
C GLY A 143 14.79 -2.74 -8.52
N ARG A 144 13.82 -3.54 -9.00
CA ARG A 144 13.83 -5.01 -8.84
C ARG A 144 15.10 -5.68 -9.40
N GLU A 145 15.58 -5.24 -10.54
CA GLU A 145 16.80 -5.80 -11.16
C GLU A 145 18.05 -5.47 -10.35
N SER A 146 18.15 -4.24 -9.84
CA SER A 146 19.22 -3.81 -8.96
C SER A 146 19.23 -4.59 -7.65
N LEU A 147 18.04 -4.82 -7.07
CA LEU A 147 17.89 -5.64 -5.86
C LEU A 147 18.37 -7.08 -6.09
N ARG A 148 17.99 -7.69 -7.22
CA ARG A 148 18.45 -9.04 -7.59
C ARG A 148 19.96 -9.07 -7.77
N ALA A 149 20.55 -8.08 -8.42
CA ALA A 149 21.99 -8.00 -8.65
C ALA A 149 22.77 -7.88 -7.32
N GLN A 150 22.37 -6.98 -6.43
CA GLN A 150 23.00 -6.83 -5.12
C GLN A 150 22.85 -8.10 -4.27
N ARG A 151 21.69 -8.77 -4.36
CA ARG A 151 21.46 -10.04 -3.67
C ARG A 151 22.41 -11.12 -4.16
N PHE A 152 22.53 -11.24 -5.48
CA PHE A 152 23.45 -12.18 -6.11
C PHE A 152 24.89 -11.97 -5.63
N ILE A 153 25.36 -10.72 -5.60
CA ILE A 153 26.70 -10.36 -5.11
C ILE A 153 26.89 -10.81 -3.65
N ILE A 154 25.95 -10.51 -2.77
CA ILE A 154 26.06 -10.88 -1.35
C ILE A 154 26.04 -12.39 -1.17
N ASP A 155 25.19 -13.11 -1.91
CA ASP A 155 25.13 -14.56 -1.84
C ASP A 155 26.43 -15.20 -2.38
N THR A 156 27.05 -14.65 -3.43
CA THR A 156 28.35 -15.13 -3.90
C THR A 156 29.47 -14.83 -2.91
N LEU A 157 29.48 -13.64 -2.30
CA LEU A 157 30.47 -13.28 -1.29
C LEU A 157 30.39 -14.19 -0.05
N ARG A 158 29.18 -14.53 0.39
CA ARG A 158 28.98 -15.48 1.50
C ARG A 158 29.49 -16.87 1.17
N LYS A 159 29.30 -17.34 -0.07
CA LYS A 159 29.81 -18.65 -0.51
C LYS A 159 31.33 -18.70 -0.55
N VAL A 160 31.96 -17.59 -0.91
CA VAL A 160 33.43 -17.48 -1.05
C VAL A 160 34.11 -17.23 0.30
N GLY A 161 33.37 -17.00 1.39
CA GLY A 161 33.92 -16.79 2.73
C GLY A 161 34.20 -15.32 3.09
N GLY A 162 33.98 -14.41 2.15
CA GLY A 162 34.03 -12.97 2.38
C GLY A 162 34.61 -12.20 1.20
N PRO A 163 34.64 -10.85 1.28
CA PRO A 163 35.16 -10.01 0.20
C PRO A 163 36.67 -10.15 0.00
N MET A 164 37.43 -10.52 1.03
CA MET A 164 38.88 -10.68 0.94
C MET A 164 39.32 -11.99 0.28
N GLU A 165 38.45 -12.99 0.26
CA GLU A 165 38.74 -14.32 -0.31
C GLU A 165 38.36 -14.41 -1.80
N VAL A 166 37.83 -13.32 -2.38
CA VAL A 166 37.45 -13.27 -3.79
C VAL A 166 38.68 -13.10 -4.68
N VAL A 167 39.00 -14.13 -5.45
CA VAL A 167 40.01 -14.06 -6.51
C VAL A 167 39.47 -13.25 -7.70
N ILE A 168 40.11 -12.14 -8.02
CA ILE A 168 39.73 -11.29 -9.17
C ILE A 168 40.24 -11.96 -10.46
N SER A 169 39.33 -12.47 -11.28
CA SER A 169 39.68 -13.06 -12.57
C SER A 169 39.82 -12.00 -13.67
N ASN A 170 40.58 -12.33 -14.73
CA ASN A 170 40.69 -11.47 -15.91
C ASN A 170 39.33 -11.20 -16.58
N GLU A 171 38.42 -12.17 -16.55
CA GLU A 171 37.07 -11.99 -17.08
C GLU A 171 36.28 -10.94 -16.29
N MET A 172 36.39 -10.93 -14.95
CA MET A 172 35.75 -9.90 -14.11
C MET A 172 36.26 -8.50 -14.46
N MET A 173 37.56 -8.37 -14.74
CA MET A 173 38.16 -7.11 -15.17
C MET A 173 37.62 -6.65 -16.53
N THR A 174 37.48 -7.56 -17.50
CA THR A 174 36.88 -7.25 -18.82
C THR A 174 35.38 -6.91 -18.69
N TYR A 175 34.66 -7.57 -17.80
CA TYR A 175 33.26 -7.24 -17.52
C TYR A 175 33.11 -5.87 -16.88
N ALA A 176 33.99 -5.51 -15.93
CA ALA A 176 34.00 -4.20 -15.29
C ALA A 176 34.34 -3.08 -16.29
N SER A 177 35.33 -3.27 -17.15
CA SER A 177 35.72 -2.27 -18.16
C SER A 177 34.60 -1.99 -19.18
N SER A 178 33.81 -3.01 -19.53
CA SER A 178 32.66 -2.87 -20.44
C SER A 178 31.36 -2.40 -19.76
N ALA A 179 31.31 -2.29 -18.44
CA ALA A 179 30.09 -2.01 -17.68
C ALA A 179 29.44 -0.67 -18.06
N ARG A 180 30.26 0.39 -18.24
CA ARG A 180 29.77 1.71 -18.64
C ARG A 180 29.10 1.66 -20.02
N HIS A 181 29.73 1.01 -20.99
CA HIS A 181 29.17 0.85 -22.33
C HIS A 181 27.84 0.09 -22.30
N LYS A 182 27.79 -1.02 -21.55
CA LYS A 182 26.55 -1.82 -21.36
C LYS A 182 25.43 -1.00 -20.72
N TYR A 183 25.74 -0.14 -19.75
CA TYR A 183 24.77 0.75 -19.13
C TYR A 183 24.21 1.77 -20.12
N HIS A 184 25.05 2.42 -20.92
CA HIS A 184 24.59 3.35 -21.96
C HIS A 184 23.75 2.64 -23.03
N ALA A 185 24.15 1.43 -23.46
CA ALA A 185 23.36 0.63 -24.39
C ALA A 185 21.97 0.28 -23.82
N TYR A 186 21.88 -0.06 -22.52
CA TYR A 186 20.60 -0.28 -21.83
C TYR A 186 19.74 0.99 -21.83
N LEU A 187 20.31 2.15 -21.52
CA LEU A 187 19.58 3.42 -21.52
C LEU A 187 19.04 3.76 -22.91
N ASN A 188 19.82 3.54 -23.97
CA ASN A 188 19.38 3.76 -25.35
C ASN A 188 18.21 2.84 -25.72
N LYS A 189 18.32 1.53 -25.44
CA LYS A 189 17.21 0.58 -25.64
C LYS A 189 15.95 0.98 -24.86
N LYS A 190 16.10 1.57 -23.67
CA LYS A 190 14.96 2.05 -22.87
C LYS A 190 14.30 3.28 -23.48
N LYS A 191 15.07 4.17 -24.13
CA LYS A 191 14.54 5.30 -24.91
C LYS A 191 13.82 4.81 -26.16
N GLU A 192 14.46 3.96 -26.95
CA GLU A 192 13.87 3.35 -28.17
C GLU A 192 12.53 2.68 -27.87
N LYS A 193 12.45 1.85 -26.82
CA LYS A 193 11.18 1.21 -26.41
C LYS A 193 10.09 2.20 -25.99
N LYS A 194 10.45 3.37 -25.45
CA LYS A 194 9.48 4.42 -25.14
C LYS A 194 8.99 5.08 -26.41
N ASP A 195 9.91 5.39 -27.33
CA ASP A 195 9.64 6.05 -28.60
C ASP A 195 8.81 5.15 -29.54
N GLU A 196 9.08 3.84 -29.54
CA GLU A 196 8.25 2.86 -30.23
C GLU A 196 6.83 2.81 -29.67
N LYS A 197 6.67 2.84 -28.34
CA LYS A 197 5.35 2.83 -27.70
C LYS A 197 4.57 4.10 -27.97
N THR A 198 5.21 5.27 -27.97
CA THR A 198 4.56 6.53 -28.32
C THR A 198 4.21 6.57 -29.80
N ASN A 199 5.09 6.13 -30.69
CA ASN A 199 4.82 6.04 -32.13
C ASN A 199 3.69 5.05 -32.44
N GLN A 200 3.65 3.86 -31.80
CA GLN A 200 2.57 2.91 -31.97
C GLN A 200 1.22 3.45 -31.46
N LYS A 201 1.21 4.15 -30.31
CA LYS A 201 0.00 4.83 -29.82
C LYS A 201 -0.44 5.94 -30.79
N GLY A 202 0.52 6.71 -31.33
CA GLY A 202 0.27 7.73 -32.34
C GLY A 202 -0.38 7.14 -33.59
N LYS A 203 0.20 6.07 -34.16
CA LYS A 203 -0.34 5.36 -35.33
C LYS A 203 -1.75 4.81 -35.08
N LYS A 204 -1.99 4.18 -33.92
CA LYS A 204 -3.33 3.69 -33.54
C LYS A 204 -4.35 4.82 -33.44
N ARG A 205 -3.94 5.99 -32.92
CA ARG A 205 -4.81 7.17 -32.84
C ARG A 205 -5.15 7.73 -34.22
N VAL A 206 -4.19 7.78 -35.13
CA VAL A 206 -4.41 8.24 -36.52
C VAL A 206 -5.40 7.33 -37.24
N LEU A 207 -5.19 6.01 -37.20
CA LEU A 207 -6.11 5.04 -37.81
C LEU A 207 -7.53 5.14 -37.23
N ALA A 208 -7.65 5.31 -35.89
CA ALA A 208 -8.95 5.47 -35.26
C ALA A 208 -9.66 6.79 -35.66
N LEU A 209 -8.90 7.86 -35.95
CA LEU A 209 -9.46 9.11 -36.45
C LEU A 209 -9.95 8.97 -37.90
N GLU A 210 -9.19 8.29 -38.75
CA GLU A 210 -9.57 7.97 -40.13
C GLU A 210 -10.86 7.14 -40.16
N GLU A 211 -10.98 6.09 -39.33
CA GLU A 211 -12.22 5.29 -39.21
C GLU A 211 -13.43 6.15 -38.80
N VAL A 212 -13.25 7.10 -37.88
CA VAL A 212 -14.32 8.02 -37.45
C VAL A 212 -14.72 8.96 -38.58
N GLU A 213 -13.77 9.42 -39.38
CA GLU A 213 -14.03 10.29 -40.53
C GLU A 213 -14.78 9.55 -41.64
N GLU A 214 -14.41 8.30 -41.93
CA GLU A 214 -15.15 7.45 -42.85
C GLU A 214 -16.60 7.24 -42.40
N LEU A 215 -16.82 6.92 -41.12
CA LEU A 215 -18.16 6.72 -40.56
C LEU A 215 -19.00 8.00 -40.62
N LYS A 216 -18.40 9.18 -40.39
CA LYS A 216 -19.08 10.47 -40.58
C LYS A 216 -19.47 10.70 -42.03
N SER A 217 -18.59 10.38 -42.98
CA SER A 217 -18.90 10.52 -44.42
C SER A 217 -20.07 9.62 -44.83
N LYS A 218 -20.11 8.37 -44.32
CA LYS A 218 -21.21 7.43 -44.55
C LYS A 218 -22.52 7.94 -43.96
N LYS A 219 -22.48 8.51 -42.75
CA LYS A 219 -23.64 9.13 -42.10
C LYS A 219 -24.22 10.26 -42.95
N LEU A 220 -23.37 11.19 -43.42
CA LEU A 220 -23.79 12.33 -44.24
C LEU A 220 -24.44 11.89 -45.56
N ARG A 221 -23.90 10.87 -46.23
CA ARG A 221 -24.51 10.32 -47.46
C ARG A 221 -25.89 9.73 -47.18
N LEU A 222 -26.04 8.97 -46.10
CA LEU A 222 -27.34 8.41 -45.72
C LEU A 222 -28.37 9.48 -45.32
N GLU A 223 -27.94 10.57 -44.68
CA GLU A 223 -28.81 11.70 -44.35
C GLU A 223 -29.31 12.42 -45.62
N ALA A 224 -28.45 12.61 -46.62
CA ALA A 224 -28.83 13.17 -47.92
C ALA A 224 -29.81 12.24 -48.68
N ASP A 225 -29.56 10.93 -48.65
CA ASP A 225 -30.46 9.92 -49.20
C ASP A 225 -31.84 9.96 -48.54
N ILE A 226 -31.91 10.06 -47.21
CA ILE A 226 -33.17 10.16 -46.46
C ILE A 226 -33.93 11.43 -46.87
N ALA A 227 -33.25 12.57 -46.96
CA ALA A 227 -33.86 13.84 -47.37
C ALA A 227 -34.47 13.75 -48.78
N SER A 228 -33.75 13.14 -49.73
CA SER A 228 -34.26 12.94 -51.09
C SER A 228 -35.46 11.97 -51.15
N LEU A 229 -35.44 10.87 -50.38
CA LEU A 229 -36.57 9.94 -50.28
C LEU A 229 -37.82 10.61 -49.69
N TYR A 230 -37.66 11.46 -48.68
CA TYR A 230 -38.78 12.23 -48.13
C TYR A 230 -39.35 13.20 -49.17
N ALA A 231 -38.50 13.97 -49.86
CA ALA A 231 -38.93 14.89 -50.90
C ALA A 231 -39.68 14.18 -52.03
N SER A 232 -39.18 13.02 -52.49
CA SER A 232 -39.88 12.17 -53.47
C SER A 232 -41.20 11.62 -52.93
N SER A 233 -41.29 11.26 -51.64
CA SER A 233 -42.55 10.79 -51.04
C SER A 233 -43.62 11.88 -50.98
N VAL A 234 -43.22 13.12 -50.70
CA VAL A 234 -44.13 14.27 -50.64
C VAL A 234 -44.68 14.57 -52.03
N LYS A 235 -43.82 14.64 -53.05
CA LYS A 235 -44.25 14.81 -54.45
C LYS A 235 -45.24 13.74 -54.90
N LYS A 236 -44.97 12.47 -54.58
CA LYS A 236 -45.89 11.37 -54.91
C LYS A 236 -47.22 11.44 -54.16
N ALA A 237 -47.23 11.97 -52.93
CA ALA A 237 -48.46 12.19 -52.18
C ALA A 237 -49.29 13.34 -52.77
N GLU A 238 -48.66 14.46 -53.12
CA GLU A 238 -49.31 15.58 -53.81
C GLU A 238 -49.90 15.16 -55.17
N GLU A 239 -49.15 14.37 -55.95
CA GLU A 239 -49.66 13.81 -57.21
C GLU A 239 -50.81 12.81 -57.00
N ALA A 240 -50.83 12.08 -55.88
CA ALA A 240 -51.91 11.17 -55.54
C ALA A 240 -53.21 11.93 -55.20
N GLU A 241 -53.10 13.06 -54.50
CA GLU A 241 -54.23 13.94 -54.16
C GLU A 241 -54.83 14.58 -55.42
N LEU A 242 -53.99 15.02 -56.37
CA LEU A 242 -54.44 15.63 -57.62
C LEU A 242 -55.11 14.65 -58.59
N LYS A 243 -54.68 13.38 -58.60
CA LYS A 243 -55.13 12.36 -59.57
C LYS A 243 -56.07 11.30 -58.97
N GLU A 244 -56.32 11.34 -57.65
CA GLU A 244 -57.10 10.36 -56.88
C GLU A 244 -56.64 8.90 -57.06
N LEU A 245 -55.33 8.68 -57.29
CA LEU A 245 -54.76 7.36 -57.54
C LEU A 245 -54.17 6.73 -56.27
N ILE A 246 -54.84 5.70 -55.76
CA ILE A 246 -54.41 4.93 -54.57
C ILE A 246 -53.00 4.33 -54.75
N VAL A 247 -52.61 3.96 -55.97
CA VAL A 247 -51.28 3.37 -56.26
C VAL A 247 -50.15 4.33 -55.87
N LEU A 248 -50.29 5.62 -56.14
CA LEU A 248 -49.27 6.63 -55.79
C LEU A 248 -49.11 6.80 -54.26
N VAL A 249 -50.20 6.59 -53.51
CA VAL A 249 -50.17 6.56 -52.03
C VAL A 249 -49.36 5.37 -51.53
N THR A 250 -49.52 4.20 -52.16
CA THR A 250 -48.73 3.01 -51.79
C THR A 250 -47.23 3.21 -52.07
N GLU A 251 -46.88 3.87 -53.17
CA GLU A 251 -45.50 4.19 -53.51
C GLU A 251 -44.89 5.24 -52.58
N SER A 252 -45.65 6.27 -52.20
CA SER A 252 -45.23 7.27 -51.21
C SER A 252 -44.94 6.61 -49.85
N ASN A 253 -45.83 5.72 -49.39
CA ASN A 253 -45.64 4.97 -48.15
C ASN A 253 -44.43 4.02 -48.21
N ALA A 254 -44.17 3.40 -49.36
CA ALA A 254 -42.97 2.57 -49.55
C ALA A 254 -41.68 3.41 -49.46
N LEU A 255 -41.66 4.63 -50.00
CA LEU A 255 -40.52 5.54 -49.88
C LEU A 255 -40.30 6.01 -48.44
N ARG A 256 -41.39 6.30 -47.70
CA ARG A 256 -41.32 6.65 -46.26
C ARG A 256 -40.77 5.51 -45.42
N ARG A 257 -41.23 4.28 -45.64
CA ARG A 257 -40.69 3.08 -44.96
C ARG A 257 -39.19 2.90 -45.21
N ARG A 258 -38.73 3.04 -46.47
CA ARG A 258 -37.30 2.99 -46.81
C ARG A 258 -36.50 4.10 -46.13
N ALA A 259 -37.08 5.31 -45.98
CA ALA A 259 -36.44 6.42 -45.27
C ALA A 259 -36.33 6.12 -43.77
N GLU A 260 -37.37 5.57 -43.15
CA GLU A 260 -37.39 5.15 -41.74
C GLU A 260 -36.34 4.05 -41.47
N GLU A 261 -36.26 3.04 -42.34
CA GLU A 261 -35.22 2.00 -42.26
C GLU A 261 -33.81 2.62 -42.28
N LYS A 262 -33.52 3.51 -43.24
CA LYS A 262 -32.24 4.22 -43.30
C LYS A 262 -32.00 5.10 -42.06
N MET A 263 -33.05 5.67 -41.46
CA MET A 263 -32.95 6.48 -40.23
C MET A 263 -32.50 5.64 -39.03
N THR A 264 -32.96 4.38 -38.92
CA THR A 264 -32.47 3.45 -37.89
C THR A 264 -30.98 3.14 -38.06
N VAL A 265 -30.52 2.99 -39.31
CA VAL A 265 -29.10 2.77 -39.65
C VAL A 265 -28.27 4.00 -39.27
N VAL A 266 -28.74 5.22 -39.57
CA VAL A 266 -28.08 6.47 -39.16
C VAL A 266 -27.96 6.58 -37.65
N ALA A 267 -29.01 6.22 -36.90
CA ALA A 267 -28.98 6.20 -35.45
C ALA A 267 -27.95 5.18 -34.90
N SER A 268 -27.83 4.01 -35.55
CA SER A 268 -26.82 3.02 -35.19
C SER A 268 -25.39 3.52 -35.46
N LEU A 269 -25.15 4.16 -36.61
CA LEU A 269 -23.86 4.75 -36.98
C LEU A 269 -23.46 5.88 -36.03
N PHE A 270 -24.43 6.69 -35.59
CA PHE A 270 -24.18 7.74 -34.59
C PHE A 270 -23.66 7.14 -33.27
N LYS A 271 -24.31 6.08 -32.77
CA LYS A 271 -23.85 5.34 -31.58
C LYS A 271 -22.44 4.76 -31.77
N MET A 272 -22.14 4.20 -32.94
CA MET A 272 -20.80 3.68 -33.27
C MET A 272 -19.74 4.79 -33.28
N ILE A 273 -20.04 5.96 -33.86
CA ILE A 273 -19.15 7.12 -33.88
C ILE A 273 -18.88 7.63 -32.47
N GLU A 274 -19.90 7.74 -31.62
CA GLU A 274 -19.72 8.17 -30.23
C GLU A 274 -18.89 7.17 -29.42
N ALA A 275 -19.13 5.87 -29.59
CA ALA A 275 -18.35 4.82 -28.95
C ALA A 275 -16.88 4.87 -29.36
N LYS A 276 -16.61 5.02 -30.66
CA LYS A 276 -15.24 5.13 -31.21
C LYS A 276 -14.54 6.41 -30.75
N LYS A 277 -15.24 7.56 -30.71
CA LYS A 277 -14.69 8.81 -30.15
C LYS A 277 -14.32 8.69 -28.67
N LYS A 278 -15.10 7.94 -27.87
CA LYS A 278 -14.78 7.66 -26.46
C LYS A 278 -13.52 6.80 -26.30
N GLN A 279 -13.21 5.92 -27.26
CA GLN A 279 -11.99 5.11 -27.26
C GLN A 279 -10.71 5.90 -27.64
N ILE A 280 -10.87 7.08 -28.24
CA ILE A 280 -9.76 7.97 -28.66
C ILE A 280 -9.35 8.95 -27.55
N LYS A 281 -10.26 9.26 -26.60
CA LYS A 281 -9.98 10.08 -25.41
C LYS A 281 -9.26 9.27 -24.33
#